data_AF-A0A371NEF0-F1
#
_entry.id   AF-A0A371NEF0-F1
#
_cell.length_a   1.000
_cell.length_b   1.000
_cell.length_c   1.000
_cell.angle_alpha   90.00
_cell.angle_beta   90.00
_cell.angle_gamma   90.00
#
_symmetry.space_group_name_H-M   'P 1'
#
loop_
_entity.id
_entity.type
_entity.pdbx_description
1 polymer ?
#
loop_
_entity_poly.entity_id
_entity_poly.type
_entity_poly.pdbx_seq_one_letter_code
_entity_poly.pdbx_strand_id
1 'polypeptide(L)'
;MCNEMDDGRIYIITRHQSTVDWILAKLNGKGLDRDVFVTGHLSNEMMLRMRKGDIVYGILPIHLIRRLLRKGVEYFHVVLPHVPYELRGKELTLKQVKEFGGQIWKIDDIKCFKV
;
A
#
# COMPACT_ATOMS: atom_id res chain seq x y z
N MET A 1 -23.50 -14.37 -20.98
CA MET A 1 -22.93 -13.06 -20.61
C MET A 1 -21.96 -13.29 -19.48
N CYS A 2 -20.67 -13.36 -19.77
CA CYS A 2 -19.64 -13.49 -18.74
C CYS A 2 -19.59 -12.15 -18.00
N ASN A 3 -19.83 -12.16 -16.68
CA ASN A 3 -19.57 -11.00 -15.83
C ASN A 3 -18.08 -10.68 -15.94
N GLU A 4 -17.72 -9.59 -16.60
CA GLU A 4 -16.46 -8.92 -16.32
C GLU A 4 -16.50 -8.54 -14.84
N MET A 5 -15.85 -9.35 -14.00
CA MET A 5 -15.59 -8.97 -12.63
C MET A 5 -14.70 -7.73 -12.73
N ASP A 6 -15.24 -6.59 -12.34
CA ASP A 6 -14.52 -5.33 -12.20
C ASP A 6 -13.46 -5.53 -11.08
N ASP A 7 -12.36 -6.20 -11.43
CA ASP A 7 -11.24 -6.47 -10.57
C ASP A 7 -10.67 -5.12 -10.12
N GLY A 8 -10.86 -4.79 -8.85
CA GLY A 8 -10.50 -3.48 -8.32
C GLY A 8 -9.04 -3.11 -8.54
N ARG A 9 -8.73 -1.82 -8.44
CA ARG A 9 -7.43 -1.25 -8.81
C ARG A 9 -6.39 -1.43 -7.72
N ILE A 10 -5.13 -1.56 -8.09
CA ILE A 10 -4.00 -1.52 -7.16
C ILE A 10 -3.49 -0.08 -7.05
N TYR A 11 -3.42 0.45 -5.83
CA TYR A 11 -2.86 1.75 -5.52
C TYR A 11 -1.57 1.56 -4.73
N ILE A 12 -0.47 2.15 -5.18
CA ILE A 12 0.82 2.18 -4.48
C ILE A 12 1.09 3.62 -4.05
N ILE A 13 1.04 3.87 -2.74
CA ILE A 13 1.17 5.21 -2.16
C ILE A 13 2.56 5.39 -1.57
N THR A 14 3.47 5.95 -2.36
CA THR A 14 4.85 6.26 -1.96
C THR A 14 5.50 7.24 -2.92
N ARG A 15 6.48 8.00 -2.43
CA ARG A 15 7.36 8.86 -3.26
C ARG A 15 8.67 8.16 -3.64
N HIS A 16 8.92 6.95 -3.14
CA HIS A 16 10.17 6.22 -3.31
C HIS A 16 10.03 5.11 -4.34
N GLN A 17 10.80 5.20 -5.43
CA GLN A 17 10.70 4.26 -6.55
C GLN A 17 11.06 2.84 -6.10
N SER A 18 12.06 2.71 -5.24
CA SER A 18 12.47 1.41 -4.68
C SER A 18 11.37 0.65 -3.95
N THR A 19 10.42 1.37 -3.33
CA THR A 19 9.26 0.76 -2.67
C THR A 19 8.26 0.25 -3.70
N VAL A 20 8.06 1.00 -4.78
CA VAL A 20 7.22 0.58 -5.92
C VAL A 20 7.77 -0.72 -6.52
N ASP A 21 9.05 -0.71 -6.89
CA ASP A 21 9.71 -1.86 -7.50
C ASP A 21 9.64 -3.10 -6.59
N TRP A 22 9.82 -2.90 -5.29
CA TRP A 22 9.73 -3.97 -4.32
C TRP A 22 8.32 -4.57 -4.19
N ILE A 23 7.28 -3.72 -4.16
CA ILE A 23 5.88 -4.17 -4.13
C ILE A 23 5.55 -4.95 -5.40
N LEU A 24 5.91 -4.40 -6.58
CA LEU A 24 5.68 -5.07 -7.86
C LEU A 24 6.40 -6.42 -7.94
N ALA A 25 7.65 -6.49 -7.46
CA ALA A 25 8.39 -7.75 -7.38
C ALA A 25 7.71 -8.78 -6.45
N LYS A 26 7.07 -8.32 -5.36
CA LYS A 26 6.33 -9.20 -4.43
C LYS A 26 5.01 -9.69 -4.99
N LEU A 27 4.35 -8.92 -5.86
CA LEU A 27 3.15 -9.36 -6.57
C LEU A 27 3.46 -10.53 -7.52
N ASN A 28 4.69 -10.61 -8.06
CA ASN A 28 5.18 -11.76 -8.84
C ASN A 28 4.19 -12.23 -9.93
N GLY A 29 3.58 -11.29 -10.65
CA GLY A 29 2.57 -11.58 -11.68
C GLY A 29 1.11 -11.66 -11.18
N LYS A 30 0.89 -11.87 -9.89
CA LYS A 30 -0.47 -11.94 -9.31
C LYS A 30 -1.05 -10.53 -9.22
N GLY A 31 -2.22 -10.32 -9.82
CA GLY A 31 -2.89 -9.02 -9.83
C GLY A 31 -2.31 -8.03 -10.85
N LEU A 32 -1.38 -8.43 -11.74
CA LEU A 32 -0.87 -7.56 -12.83
C LEU A 32 -1.87 -7.38 -13.98
N ASP A 33 -2.94 -8.16 -13.98
CA ASP A 33 -4.16 -7.95 -14.76
C ASP A 33 -4.97 -6.74 -14.28
N ARG A 34 -4.72 -6.26 -13.06
CA ARG A 34 -5.32 -5.05 -12.51
C ARG A 34 -4.51 -3.82 -12.87
N ASP A 35 -5.21 -2.72 -13.10
CA ASP A 35 -4.59 -1.41 -13.27
C ASP A 35 -3.81 -1.01 -11.99
N VAL A 36 -2.57 -0.54 -12.16
CA VAL A 36 -1.70 -0.09 -11.07
C VAL A 36 -1.56 1.43 -11.12
N PHE A 37 -2.01 2.10 -10.07
CA PHE A 37 -1.84 3.54 -9.86
C PHE A 37 -0.77 3.82 -8.82
N VAL A 38 0.26 4.59 -9.19
CA VAL A 38 1.32 5.02 -8.28
C VAL A 38 1.18 6.50 -8.00
N THR A 39 1.19 6.91 -6.72
CA THR A 39 1.19 8.32 -6.33
C THR A 39 1.92 8.53 -5.01
N GLY A 40 2.47 9.73 -4.81
CA GLY A 40 3.12 10.11 -3.56
C GLY A 40 2.18 10.35 -2.38
N HIS A 41 0.87 10.49 -2.62
CA HIS A 41 -0.11 10.84 -1.59
C HIS A 41 -1.50 10.28 -1.92
N LEU A 42 -2.26 9.97 -0.87
CA LEU A 42 -3.66 9.58 -0.98
C LEU A 42 -4.56 10.78 -0.69
N SER A 43 -5.24 11.31 -1.71
CA SER A 43 -6.14 12.46 -1.55
C SER A 43 -7.55 12.05 -1.12
N ASN A 44 -8.32 13.01 -0.61
CA ASN A 44 -9.73 12.78 -0.27
C ASN A 44 -10.59 12.40 -1.47
N GLU A 45 -10.33 13.01 -2.62
CA GLU A 45 -11.06 12.72 -3.86
C GLU A 45 -10.78 11.29 -4.34
N MET A 46 -9.52 10.85 -4.29
CA MET A 46 -9.16 9.47 -4.61
C MET A 46 -9.90 8.49 -3.70
N MET A 47 -9.87 8.72 -2.39
CA MET A 47 -10.58 7.86 -1.43
C MET A 47 -12.09 7.83 -1.64
N LEU A 48 -12.71 8.91 -2.14
CA LEU A 48 -14.15 8.92 -2.45
C LEU A 48 -14.48 7.96 -3.59
N ARG A 49 -13.59 7.84 -4.59
CA ARG A 49 -13.76 6.96 -5.76
C ARG A 49 -13.42 5.49 -5.49
N MET A 50 -12.68 5.20 -4.40
CA MET A 50 -12.30 3.84 -4.06
C MET A 50 -13.51 2.97 -3.64
N ARG A 51 -13.44 1.68 -3.94
CA ARG A 51 -14.50 0.69 -3.70
C ARG A 51 -13.93 -0.65 -3.21
N LYS A 52 -14.84 -1.54 -2.78
CA LYS A 52 -14.48 -2.92 -2.44
C LYS A 52 -13.79 -3.59 -3.63
N GLY A 53 -12.70 -4.30 -3.36
CA GLY A 53 -11.87 -4.93 -4.39
C GLY A 53 -10.63 -4.12 -4.77
N ASP A 54 -10.62 -2.80 -4.52
CA ASP A 54 -9.39 -2.00 -4.60
C ASP A 54 -8.40 -2.43 -3.52
N ILE A 55 -7.11 -2.35 -3.83
CA ILE A 55 -6.01 -2.71 -2.94
C ILE A 55 -5.07 -1.51 -2.80
N VAL A 56 -4.66 -1.18 -1.58
CA VAL A 56 -3.74 -0.08 -1.29
C VAL A 56 -2.49 -0.62 -0.61
N TYR A 57 -1.32 -0.33 -1.19
CA TYR A 57 0.00 -0.56 -0.58
C TYR A 57 0.63 0.78 -0.17
N GLY A 58 1.25 0.84 1.01
CA GLY A 58 2.07 1.98 1.39
C GLY A 58 2.16 2.19 2.89
N ILE A 59 2.65 3.37 3.30
CA ILE A 59 2.73 3.80 4.71
C ILE A 59 1.78 4.97 4.88
N LEU A 60 0.62 4.73 5.50
CA LEU A 60 -0.41 5.75 5.67
C LEU A 60 -0.67 6.05 7.15
N PRO A 61 -1.06 7.29 7.50
CA PRO A 61 -1.61 7.59 8.81
C PRO A 61 -2.78 6.68 9.18
N ILE A 62 -2.84 6.26 10.44
CA ILE A 62 -3.81 5.26 10.95
C ILE A 62 -5.28 5.60 10.63
N HIS A 63 -5.64 6.89 10.67
CA HIS A 63 -6.99 7.35 10.38
C HIS A 63 -7.40 7.14 8.90
N LEU A 64 -6.45 7.18 7.97
CA LEU A 64 -6.70 6.88 6.56
C LEU A 64 -6.87 5.38 6.35
N ILE A 65 -6.03 4.56 6.99
CA ILE A 65 -6.14 3.10 6.91
C ILE A 65 -7.53 2.65 7.39
N ARG A 66 -7.97 3.15 8.55
CA ARG A 66 -9.33 2.87 9.07
C ARG A 66 -10.43 3.30 8.10
N ARG A 67 -10.26 4.40 7.37
CA ARG A 67 -11.24 4.85 6.37
C ARG A 67 -11.29 3.92 5.16
N LEU A 68 -10.14 3.43 4.70
CA LEU A 68 -10.04 2.46 3.61
C LEU A 68 -10.71 1.14 3.99
N LEU A 69 -10.35 0.57 5.14
CA LEU A 69 -10.91 -0.70 5.63
C LEU A 69 -12.44 -0.65 5.75
N ARG A 70 -13.00 0.45 6.26
CA ARG A 70 -14.47 0.64 6.33
C ARG A 70 -15.16 0.70 4.97
N LYS A 71 -14.44 1.01 3.89
CA LYS A 71 -14.96 0.97 2.51
C LYS A 71 -14.79 -0.40 1.83
N GLY A 72 -14.20 -1.38 2.53
CA GLY A 72 -13.90 -2.69 1.97
C GLY A 72 -12.68 -2.70 1.04
N VAL A 73 -11.86 -1.65 1.08
CA VAL A 73 -10.57 -1.60 0.39
C VAL A 73 -9.56 -2.41 1.19
N GLU A 74 -8.80 -3.29 0.51
CA GLU A 74 -7.73 -4.03 1.18
C GLU A 74 -6.51 -3.15 1.38
N TYR A 75 -5.88 -3.23 2.55
CA TYR A 75 -4.71 -2.43 2.86
C TYR A 75 -3.51 -3.29 3.26
N PHE A 76 -2.37 -2.96 2.67
CA PHE A 76 -1.08 -3.59 2.91
C PHE A 76 -0.06 -2.52 3.34
N HIS A 77 0.41 -2.64 4.58
CA HIS A 77 1.37 -1.73 5.18
C HIS A 77 2.81 -2.15 4.84
N VAL A 78 3.62 -1.21 4.36
CA VAL A 78 5.06 -1.42 4.19
C VAL A 78 5.76 -1.18 5.52
N VAL A 79 6.53 -2.16 5.99
CA VAL A 79 7.27 -2.12 7.26
C VAL A 79 8.75 -2.23 6.98
N LEU A 80 9.53 -1.31 7.55
CA LEU A 80 11.00 -1.27 7.48
C LEU A 80 11.55 -1.18 8.92
N PRO A 81 11.68 -2.32 9.63
CA PRO A 81 11.89 -2.31 11.07
C PRO A 81 13.32 -1.92 11.48
N HIS A 82 14.32 -2.18 10.61
CA HIS A 82 15.73 -2.03 10.96
C HIS A 82 16.44 -0.90 10.19
N VAL A 83 15.73 0.18 9.84
CA VAL A 83 16.35 1.33 9.17
C VAL A 83 17.21 2.13 10.16
N PRO A 84 18.53 2.26 9.89
CA PRO A 84 19.43 3.09 10.69
C PRO A 84 18.96 4.54 10.75
N TYR A 85 19.23 5.23 11.86
CA TYR A 85 18.71 6.58 12.13
C TYR A 85 19.07 7.56 11.00
N GLU A 86 20.31 7.52 10.54
CA GLU A 86 20.90 8.35 9.50
C GLU A 86 20.33 8.11 8.10
N LEU A 87 19.61 6.99 7.89
CA LEU A 87 18.94 6.63 6.65
C LEU A 87 17.42 6.79 6.70
N ARG A 88 16.84 7.10 7.88
CA ARG A 88 15.39 7.34 7.98
C ARG A 88 15.00 8.60 7.19
N GLY A 89 13.90 8.52 6.45
CA GLY A 89 13.40 9.61 5.60
C GLY A 89 14.20 9.82 4.30
N LYS A 90 15.28 9.07 4.07
CA LYS A 90 16.01 9.05 2.80
C LYS A 90 15.45 7.96 1.89
N GLU A 91 15.69 8.12 0.59
CA GLU A 91 15.40 7.07 -0.37
C GLU A 91 16.36 5.89 -0.15
N LEU A 92 15.79 4.69 -0.01
CA LEU A 92 16.52 3.45 0.16
C LEU A 92 16.56 2.71 -1.17
N THR A 93 17.63 1.97 -1.44
CA THR A 93 17.67 1.02 -2.57
C THR A 93 16.88 -0.25 -2.24
N LEU A 94 16.49 -1.02 -3.26
CA LEU A 94 15.85 -2.33 -3.07
C LEU A 94 16.72 -3.29 -2.24
N LYS A 95 18.05 -3.23 -2.40
CA LYS A 95 19.00 -4.01 -1.60
C LYS A 95 18.91 -3.62 -0.13
N GLN A 96 18.90 -2.32 0.17
CA GLN A 96 18.75 -1.81 1.54
C GLN A 96 17.38 -2.16 2.14
N VAL A 97 16.30 -2.07 1.37
CA VAL A 97 14.96 -2.51 1.81
C VAL A 97 14.98 -3.97 2.27
N LYS A 98 15.63 -4.86 1.51
CA LYS A 98 15.80 -6.28 1.90
C LYS A 98 16.70 -6.44 3.11
N GLU A 99 17.84 -5.76 3.14
CA GLU A 99 18.82 -5.80 4.22
C GLU A 99 18.24 -5.33 5.56
N PHE A 100 17.42 -4.28 5.55
CA PHE A 100 16.75 -3.74 6.73
C PHE A 100 15.48 -4.49 7.12
N GLY A 101 15.25 -5.68 6.55
CA GLY A 101 14.16 -6.57 6.92
C GLY A 101 12.79 -6.09 6.46
N GLY A 102 12.71 -5.49 5.26
CA GLY A 102 11.45 -5.02 4.69
C GLY A 102 10.37 -6.10 4.65
N GLN A 103 9.19 -5.75 5.16
CA GLN A 103 7.99 -6.61 5.22
C GLN A 103 6.75 -5.90 4.69
N ILE A 104 5.78 -6.67 4.21
CA ILE A 104 4.46 -6.17 3.83
C ILE A 104 3.44 -6.87 4.72
N TRP A 105 2.69 -6.11 5.51
CA TRP A 105 1.66 -6.63 6.41
C TRP A 105 0.28 -6.32 5.86
N LYS A 106 -0.56 -7.33 5.68
CA LYS A 106 -1.98 -7.12 5.46
C LYS A 106 -2.59 -6.63 6.77
N ILE A 107 -3.34 -5.53 6.73
CA ILE A 107 -4.08 -5.03 7.90
C ILE A 107 -5.55 -5.35 7.69
N ASP A 108 -6.10 -6.24 8.51
CA ASP A 108 -7.51 -6.65 8.39
C ASP A 108 -8.47 -5.74 9.18
N ASP A 109 -8.03 -5.18 10.31
CA ASP A 109 -8.83 -4.27 11.13
C ASP A 109 -7.95 -3.29 11.94
N ILE A 110 -8.55 -2.15 12.34
CA ILE A 110 -7.96 -1.19 13.28
C ILE A 110 -9.00 -0.76 14.31
N LYS A 111 -8.75 -1.15 15.56
CA LYS A 111 -9.50 -0.70 16.73
C LYS A 111 -8.94 0.64 17.22
N CYS A 112 -9.78 1.68 17.20
CA CYS A 112 -9.45 3.01 17.69
C CYS A 112 -10.43 3.43 18.79
N PHE A 113 -9.90 4.02 19.85
CA PHE A 113 -10.69 4.62 20.93
C PHE A 113 -10.27 6.09 21.05
N LYS A 114 -11.23 7.00 21.21
CA LYS A 114 -10.93 8.39 21.56
C LYS A 114 -10.62 8.41 23.06
N VAL A 115 -9.46 8.95 23.41
CA VAL A 115 -9.03 9.15 24.80
C VAL A 115 -9.41 10.56 25.23
#